data_AF-U7LD29-F1
#
_entry.id   AF-U7LD29-F1
#
_cell.length_a   1.000
_cell.length_b   1.000
_cell.length_c   1.000
_cell.angle_alpha   90.00
_cell.angle_beta   90.00
_cell.angle_gamma   90.00
#
_symmetry.space_group_name_H-M   'P 1'
#
loop_
_entity.id
_entity.type
_entity.pdbx_description
1 polymer ?
#
loop_
_entity_poly.entity_id
_entity_poly.type
_entity_poly.pdbx_seq_one_letter_code
_entity_poly.pdbx_strand_id
1 'polypeptide(L)'
;MAVERELIEAGIRWRWINDGTDRVTWNDAIALIATAGPESALVRNSLKKDWEWNLTNQLLAQIADQQAMSAWGGKGQKPKPIPRPGVDDKKTETAGIQAEGLTKQEMDEWLGDDWPGVDGG
;
A
#
# COMPACT_ATOMS: atom_id res chain seq x y z
N MET A 1 -9.36 -25.75 -4.92
CA MET A 1 -8.83 -24.92 -6.03
C MET A 1 -9.62 -23.61 -6.10
N ALA A 2 -9.03 -22.49 -6.55
CA ALA A 2 -9.70 -21.18 -6.56
C ALA A 2 -10.97 -21.15 -7.43
N VAL A 3 -10.90 -21.72 -8.64
CA VAL A 3 -12.03 -21.78 -9.57
C VAL A 3 -13.19 -22.61 -9.01
N GLU A 4 -12.91 -23.76 -8.40
CA GLU A 4 -13.94 -24.61 -7.78
C GLU A 4 -14.67 -23.90 -6.64
N ARG A 5 -13.93 -23.11 -5.84
CA ARG A 5 -14.53 -22.32 -4.76
C ARG A 5 -15.46 -21.23 -5.30
N GLU A 6 -15.06 -20.51 -6.35
CA GLU A 6 -15.93 -19.50 -6.98
C GLU A 6 -17.24 -20.09 -7.49
N LEU A 7 -17.17 -21.25 -8.14
CA LEU A 7 -18.36 -21.92 -8.62
C LEU A 7 -19.29 -22.26 -7.45
N ILE A 8 -18.73 -22.80 -6.36
CA ILE A 8 -19.51 -23.13 -5.16
C ILE A 8 -20.11 -21.88 -4.51
N GLU A 9 -19.39 -20.76 -4.45
CA GLU A 9 -19.90 -19.48 -3.94
C GLU A 9 -21.06 -18.94 -4.79
N ALA A 10 -21.02 -19.15 -6.11
CA ALA A 10 -22.13 -18.88 -7.02
C ALA A 10 -23.24 -19.94 -7.00
N GLY A 11 -23.15 -20.96 -6.14
CA GLY A 11 -24.12 -22.04 -6.01
C GLY A 11 -24.03 -23.09 -7.12
N ILE A 12 -22.98 -23.07 -7.94
CA ILE A 12 -22.73 -23.98 -9.07
C ILE A 12 -21.74 -25.07 -8.63
N ARG A 13 -21.85 -26.27 -9.22
CA ARG A 13 -20.84 -27.32 -9.06
C ARG A 13 -20.14 -27.59 -10.38
N TRP A 14 -18.86 -27.95 -10.32
CA TRP A 14 -18.05 -28.29 -11.49
C TRP A 14 -18.73 -29.33 -12.40
N ARG A 15 -19.40 -30.33 -11.80
CA ARG A 15 -20.12 -31.39 -12.52
C ARG A 15 -21.31 -30.89 -13.33
N TRP A 16 -21.85 -29.70 -13.06
CA TRP A 16 -23.03 -29.17 -13.77
C TRP A 16 -22.67 -28.49 -15.09
N ILE A 17 -21.38 -28.23 -15.32
CA ILE A 17 -20.93 -27.60 -16.56
C ILE A 17 -21.10 -28.60 -17.71
N ASN A 18 -21.98 -28.24 -18.64
CA ASN A 18 -22.27 -29.02 -19.85
C ASN A 18 -22.67 -30.48 -19.55
N ASP A 19 -23.50 -30.69 -18.54
CA ASP A 19 -23.94 -32.02 -18.11
C ASP A 19 -25.13 -32.58 -18.92
N GLY A 20 -25.42 -31.98 -20.08
CA GLY A 20 -26.52 -32.33 -20.97
C GLY A 20 -27.89 -31.77 -20.59
N THR A 21 -27.98 -30.97 -19.51
CA THR A 21 -29.23 -30.30 -19.11
C THR A 21 -29.26 -28.80 -19.43
N ASP A 22 -28.20 -28.28 -20.08
CA ASP A 22 -28.01 -26.86 -20.44
C ASP A 22 -28.15 -25.87 -19.26
N ARG A 23 -28.07 -26.35 -18.02
CA ARG A 23 -28.21 -25.52 -16.82
C ARG A 23 -27.04 -24.56 -16.59
N VAL A 24 -25.83 -24.96 -17.01
CA VAL A 24 -24.59 -24.18 -16.92
C VAL A 24 -23.73 -24.53 -18.12
N THR A 25 -23.40 -23.52 -18.91
CA THR A 25 -22.52 -23.65 -20.07
C THR A 25 -21.09 -23.22 -19.75
N TRP A 26 -20.15 -23.55 -20.63
CA TRP A 26 -18.79 -23.01 -20.55
C TRP A 26 -18.74 -21.48 -20.66
N ASN A 27 -19.68 -20.88 -21.40
CA ASN A 27 -19.78 -19.42 -21.49
C ASN A 27 -20.18 -18.81 -20.15
N ASP A 28 -21.06 -19.45 -19.38
CA ASP A 28 -21.44 -18.97 -18.05
C ASP A 28 -20.26 -19.05 -17.07
N ALA A 29 -19.49 -20.13 -17.14
CA ALA A 29 -18.26 -20.26 -16.34
C ALA A 29 -17.22 -19.18 -16.70
N ILE A 30 -17.04 -18.89 -17.99
CA ILE A 30 -16.14 -17.82 -18.46
C ILE A 30 -16.64 -16.45 -17.99
N ALA A 31 -17.95 -16.18 -18.12
CA ALA A 31 -18.55 -14.94 -17.67
C ALA A 31 -18.33 -14.73 -16.17
N LEU A 32 -18.56 -15.77 -15.36
CA LEU A 32 -18.36 -15.75 -13.92
C LEU A 32 -16.91 -15.44 -13.52
N ILE A 33 -15.94 -16.05 -14.22
CA ILE A 33 -14.52 -15.77 -14.01
C ILE A 33 -14.16 -14.35 -14.44
N ALA A 34 -14.71 -13.87 -15.56
CA ALA A 34 -14.43 -12.54 -16.10
C ALA A 34 -15.03 -11.40 -15.24
N THR A 35 -16.15 -11.67 -14.56
CA THR A 35 -16.81 -10.71 -13.66
C THR A 35 -16.42 -10.90 -12.18
N ALA A 36 -15.36 -11.68 -11.91
CA ALA A 36 -14.91 -11.96 -10.56
C ALA A 36 -14.58 -10.65 -9.81
N GLY A 37 -15.23 -10.44 -8.67
CA GLY A 37 -15.04 -9.26 -7.84
C GLY A 37 -13.70 -9.26 -7.08
N PRO A 38 -13.34 -8.14 -6.43
CA PRO A 38 -12.07 -8.01 -5.71
C PRO A 38 -11.89 -9.02 -4.56
N GLU A 39 -12.99 -9.49 -3.97
CA GLU A 39 -12.99 -10.47 -2.87
C GLU A 39 -12.96 -11.94 -3.34
N SER A 40 -13.03 -12.17 -4.65
CA SER A 40 -13.05 -13.49 -5.28
C SER A 40 -11.84 -14.33 -4.87
N ALA A 41 -12.05 -15.62 -4.65
CA ALA A 41 -11.01 -16.62 -4.45
C ALA A 41 -10.01 -16.66 -5.62
N LEU A 42 -10.41 -16.28 -6.84
CA LEU A 42 -9.50 -16.14 -7.98
C LEU A 42 -8.50 -15.01 -7.77
N VAL A 43 -9.00 -13.85 -7.34
CA VAL A 43 -8.17 -12.68 -7.03
C VAL A 43 -7.23 -12.99 -5.86
N ARG A 44 -7.73 -13.64 -4.81
CA ARG A 44 -6.92 -14.08 -3.66
C ARG A 44 -5.80 -15.04 -4.06
N ASN A 45 -6.09 -15.98 -4.97
CA ASN A 45 -5.09 -16.92 -5.45
C ASN A 45 -4.07 -16.26 -6.40
N SER A 46 -4.49 -15.27 -7.18
CA SER A 46 -3.62 -14.51 -8.08
C SER A 46 -2.64 -13.61 -7.31
N LEU A 47 -3.14 -12.83 -6.35
CA LEU A 47 -2.35 -11.88 -5.56
C LEU A 47 -1.58 -12.52 -4.39
N LYS A 48 -1.93 -13.76 -4.00
CA LYS A 48 -1.28 -14.50 -2.89
C LYS A 48 -1.17 -13.59 -1.66
N LYS A 49 0.02 -13.38 -1.08
CA LYS A 49 0.17 -12.61 0.17
C LYS A 49 -0.31 -11.16 0.07
N ASP A 50 -0.44 -10.62 -1.14
CA ASP A 50 -0.87 -9.25 -1.36
C ASP A 50 -2.41 -9.11 -1.45
N TRP A 51 -3.16 -10.23 -1.46
CA TRP A 51 -4.63 -10.17 -1.55
C TRP A 51 -5.27 -9.45 -0.36
N GLU A 52 -4.62 -9.52 0.81
CA GLU A 52 -5.08 -8.84 2.02
C GLU A 52 -4.95 -7.32 1.90
N TRP A 53 -4.12 -6.79 0.99
CA TRP A 53 -3.90 -5.36 0.82
C TRP A 53 -4.88 -4.72 -0.17
N ASN A 54 -6.18 -4.90 0.11
CA ASN A 54 -7.23 -4.16 -0.57
C ASN A 54 -7.19 -2.66 -0.20
N LEU A 55 -7.91 -1.83 -0.96
CA LEU A 55 -7.95 -0.37 -0.74
C LEU A 55 -8.30 -0.01 0.71
N THR A 56 -9.26 -0.72 1.30
CA THR A 56 -9.67 -0.50 2.69
C THR A 56 -8.51 -0.73 3.65
N ASN A 57 -7.76 -1.82 3.51
CA ASN A 57 -6.63 -2.13 4.38
C ASN A 57 -5.45 -1.17 4.16
N GLN A 58 -5.26 -0.67 2.93
CA GLN A 58 -4.29 0.42 2.68
C GLN A 58 -4.68 1.71 3.40
N LEU A 59 -5.95 2.11 3.35
CA LEU A 59 -6.46 3.31 4.01
C LEU A 59 -6.41 3.17 5.54
N LEU A 60 -6.78 2.00 6.08
CA LEU A 60 -6.70 1.73 7.51
C LEU A 60 -5.25 1.77 8.01
N ALA A 61 -4.31 1.17 7.27
CA ALA A 61 -2.89 1.25 7.60
C ALA A 61 -2.40 2.71 7.59
N GLN A 62 -2.80 3.51 6.61
CA GLN A 62 -2.46 4.93 6.56
C GLN A 62 -3.00 5.70 7.77
N ILE A 63 -4.24 5.45 8.19
CA ILE A 63 -4.81 6.08 9.39
C ILE A 63 -4.02 5.69 10.63
N ALA A 64 -3.71 4.39 10.79
CA ALA A 64 -2.93 3.90 11.92
C ALA A 64 -1.53 4.52 11.97
N ASP A 65 -0.85 4.62 10.83
CA ASP A 65 0.47 5.27 10.72
C ASP A 65 0.41 6.73 11.16
N GLN A 66 -0.61 7.48 10.72
CA GLN A 66 -0.80 8.89 11.07
C GLN A 66 -1.12 9.07 12.56
N GLN A 67 -1.93 8.18 13.14
CA GLN A 67 -2.23 8.20 14.56
C GLN A 67 -0.99 7.92 15.41
N ALA A 68 -0.19 6.92 15.04
CA ALA A 68 1.07 6.62 15.72
C ALA A 68 2.03 7.82 15.66
N MET A 69 2.14 8.48 14.51
CA MET A 69 2.94 9.69 14.34
C MET A 69 2.43 10.87 15.18
N SER A 70 1.12 11.07 15.25
CA SER A 70 0.51 12.12 16.08
C SER A 70 0.75 11.89 17.57
N ALA A 71 0.68 10.64 18.03
CA ALA A 71 0.94 10.28 19.42
C ALA A 71 2.42 10.39 19.83
N TRP A 72 3.35 10.30 18.89
CA TRP A 72 4.79 10.25 19.18
C TRP A 72 5.34 11.53 19.82
N GLY A 73 4.77 12.71 19.53
CA GLY A 73 5.16 13.96 20.18
C GLY A 73 6.65 14.35 20.06
N GLY A 74 7.41 13.71 19.17
CA GLY A 74 8.82 14.03 18.86
C GLY A 74 9.87 13.48 19.83
N LYS A 75 9.50 12.66 20.83
CA LYS A 75 10.45 12.09 21.80
C LYS A 75 10.58 10.57 21.63
N GLY A 76 11.80 10.07 21.47
CA GLY A 76 12.11 8.65 21.30
C GLY A 76 12.17 8.20 19.83
N GLN A 77 12.06 6.89 19.57
CA GLN A 77 12.16 6.36 18.21
C GLN A 77 10.90 6.69 17.41
N LYS A 78 11.06 7.30 16.23
CA LYS A 78 9.96 7.59 15.31
C LYS A 78 9.22 6.29 14.93
N PRO A 79 7.88 6.25 15.03
CA PRO A 79 7.09 5.11 14.60
C PRO A 79 7.37 4.75 13.14
N LYS A 80 7.58 3.46 12.88
CA LYS A 80 7.73 2.95 11.51
C LYS A 80 6.34 2.70 10.92
N PRO A 81 6.09 3.08 9.66
CA PRO A 81 4.86 2.73 8.96
C PRO A 81 4.64 1.21 8.90
N ILE A 82 3.37 0.79 8.86
CA ILE A 82 3.01 -0.61 8.64
C ILE A 82 3.48 -1.04 7.24
N PRO A 83 4.28 -2.13 7.12
CA PRO A 83 4.83 -2.56 5.85
C PRO A 83 3.71 -3.06 4.93
N ARG A 84 3.63 -2.49 3.72
CA ARG A 84 2.57 -2.81 2.75
C ARG A 84 3.10 -2.90 1.31
N PRO A 85 2.56 -3.81 0.48
CA PRO A 85 2.93 -3.95 -0.92
C PRO A 85 2.82 -2.63 -1.68
N GLY A 86 3.81 -2.34 -2.52
CA GLY A 86 3.85 -1.11 -3.33
C GLY A 86 4.30 0.15 -2.58
N VAL A 87 4.50 0.08 -1.26
CA VAL A 87 5.20 1.12 -0.49
C VAL A 87 6.57 0.57 -0.14
N ASP A 88 7.54 0.85 -0.99
CA ASP A 88 8.93 0.58 -0.64
C ASP A 88 9.27 1.38 0.61
N ASP A 89 10.02 0.74 1.52
CA ASP A 89 10.83 1.44 2.52
C ASP A 89 11.89 2.22 1.74
N LYS A 90 11.48 3.31 1.09
CA LYS A 90 12.41 4.37 0.75
C LYS A 90 12.93 4.82 2.10
N LYS A 91 14.06 4.23 2.51
CA LYS A 91 15.11 5.02 3.16
C LYS A 91 15.06 6.33 2.41
N THR A 92 14.70 7.39 3.12
CA THR A 92 14.98 8.71 2.63
C THR A 92 16.50 8.70 2.46
N GLU A 93 16.99 8.23 1.31
CA GLU A 93 18.12 8.85 0.67
C GLU A 93 17.62 10.27 0.54
N THR A 94 17.90 11.07 1.57
CA THR A 94 18.13 12.49 1.41
C THR A 94 18.94 12.55 0.14
N ALA A 95 18.27 12.88 -0.97
CA ALA A 95 18.91 13.17 -2.23
C ALA A 95 20.06 14.07 -1.82
N GLY A 96 21.28 13.59 -2.06
CA GLY A 96 22.48 14.19 -1.52
C GLY A 96 22.62 15.61 -2.05
N ILE A 97 21.92 16.55 -1.42
CA ILE A 97 22.57 17.75 -0.97
C ILE A 97 23.42 17.24 0.20
N GLN A 98 24.57 16.64 -0.14
CA GLN A 98 25.76 17.02 0.59
C GLN A 98 25.78 18.52 0.40
N ALA A 99 25.14 19.24 1.33
CA ALA A 99 25.56 20.58 1.56
C ALA A 99 27.00 20.33 1.99
N GLU A 100 27.94 20.54 1.09
CA GLU A 100 29.09 21.37 1.42
C GLU A 100 28.47 22.59 2.10
N GLY A 101 28.13 22.41 3.39
CA GLY A 101 27.42 23.41 4.14
C GLY A 101 28.39 24.56 4.12
N LEU A 102 27.95 25.70 3.60
CA LEU A 102 28.67 26.93 3.88
C LEU A 102 28.88 26.91 5.40
N THR A 103 30.14 26.89 5.78
CA THR A 103 30.51 27.05 7.18
C THR A 103 29.82 28.34 7.65
N LYS A 104 29.49 28.45 8.94
CA LYS A 104 28.84 29.67 9.47
C LYS A 104 29.50 30.96 8.96
N GLN A 105 30.82 30.93 8.80
CA GLN A 105 31.62 32.03 8.26
C GLN A 105 31.30 32.37 6.80
N GLU A 106 31.20 31.37 5.92
CA GLU A 106 30.82 31.60 4.51
C GLU A 106 29.36 32.03 4.39
N MET A 107 28.49 31.58 5.30
CA MET A 107 27.07 31.96 5.32
C MET A 107 26.88 33.41 5.79
N ASP A 108 27.64 33.85 6.82
CA ASP A 108 27.66 35.24 7.30
C ASP A 108 28.25 36.20 6.25
N GLU A 109 29.29 35.77 5.53
CA GLU A 109 29.90 36.56 4.45
C GLU A 109 28.97 36.74 3.24
N TRP A 110 28.12 35.74 2.96
CA TRP A 110 27.11 35.81 1.89
C TRP A 110 25.86 36.62 2.28
N LEU A 111 25.44 36.58 3.54
CA LEU A 111 24.25 37.28 4.05
C LEU A 111 24.53 38.75 4.43
N GLY A 112 25.78 39.11 4.70
CA GLY A 112 26.19 40.47 5.03
C GLY A 112 25.74 40.94 6.42
N ASP A 113 26.31 42.07 6.85
CA ASP A 113 26.23 42.65 8.20
C ASP A 113 24.82 43.14 8.63
N ASP A 114 23.80 42.91 7.80
CA ASP A 114 22.40 43.34 7.99
C ASP A 114 21.46 42.17 8.29
N TRP A 115 22.00 40.95 8.49
CA TRP A 115 21.23 39.78 8.90
C TRP A 115 21.17 39.68 10.43
N PRO A 116 20.01 39.94 11.07
CA PRO A 116 19.83 39.67 12.49
C PRO A 116 19.63 38.16 12.65
N GLY A 117 20.73 37.41 12.63
CA GLY A 117 20.74 36.02 13.04
C GLY A 117 20.08 35.88 14.41
N VAL A 118 19.26 34.85 14.59
CA VAL A 118 18.54 34.59 15.84
C VAL A 118 19.56 34.43 16.97
N ASP A 119 19.67 35.46 17.80
CA ASP A 119 20.43 35.44 19.04
C ASP A 119 19.88 34.35 19.95
N GLY A 120 20.82 33.65 20.58
CA GLY A 120 20.60 32.36 21.23
C GLY A 120 19.50 32.32 22.29
N GLY A 121 18.82 31.19 22.31
CA GLY A 121 18.03 30.62 23.40
C GLY A 121 18.14 29.10 23.36
#